data_AF-A0A0H5QN72-F1
#
_entry.id   AF-A0A0H5QN72-F1
#
_cell.length_a   1.000
_cell.length_b   1.000
_cell.length_c   1.000
_cell.angle_alpha   90.00
_cell.angle_beta   90.00
_cell.angle_gamma   90.00
#
_symmetry.space_group_name_H-M   'P 1'
#
loop_
_entity.id
_entity.type
_entity.pdbx_description
1 polymer ?
#
loop_
_entity_poly.entity_id
_entity_poly.type
_entity_poly.pdbx_seq_one_letter_code
_entity_poly.pdbx_strand_id
1 'polypeptide(L)'
;MDRRRRRHSWPLWPPDRVETTPPLLSSRGLSLCIDIIDWSDIDFRSHNERAKIEQIECLKRVQQGADLCKYGSRGSPHIRFFYVDATGSILRWKSHKKKMEDSMIILSNVSRLQVGQNTPIFERFVKLRTRELKRRSFSLIYGDDCEKTLDIVCSTREENLVWVRALRFLITREAYSKKIDPYRSLLRSFWDRACVRERGVIDIDAVSRLLGNMNITYSKPECKVLFDNAGVHRHDIIDFSTITRLSLRLRSSPKVYFDIFQRYSDSDVAKLSVGLKQFMLFLRTEQNMDMDESEGLALMRRYMSKEGGRDPPSLRIYELISYLTGDQNTLFDPARMNLYQDMTRPLYDYYINSSHNTYLEGDQLKGISSTKMYIKALQEGCRSVEIDCWDGPNGEPVVYHGFTLTSKVLFHEVVQTIQQHAFDTSPFPVTLSLENRCSLPFQRRMAFHLRNILGPMLALPQDEDRVMLPSPSSLQYRIIIKAKLFLNDMTPSATLSSFSAYSFSESSIDQNASESISALAEQGVAPELASMVMLRARKFSSFDMFRGVAACQMTSFSEKKVTKLVKKGLSGRFVCYNTHNLSRVYPSRFRVDSSNLSPFQSWVSYPSSVIACTAVISVSSVLV
;
A
#
# COMPACT_ATOMS: atom_id res chain seq x y z
N MET A 1 36.23 49.70 5.51
CA MET A 1 34.95 50.42 5.62
C MET A 1 33.94 49.75 4.67
N ASP A 2 33.39 48.61 5.07
CA ASP A 2 32.15 48.47 5.83
C ASP A 2 30.89 48.57 4.93
N ARG A 3 30.47 47.44 4.35
CA ARG A 3 29.08 47.22 3.96
C ARG A 3 28.56 45.99 4.71
N ARG A 4 27.95 46.33 5.84
CA ARG A 4 27.36 45.48 6.87
C ARG A 4 26.54 44.31 6.33
N ARG A 5 26.84 43.15 6.92
CA ARG A 5 26.02 41.94 7.04
C ARG A 5 24.54 42.27 7.25
N ARG A 6 23.67 41.95 6.29
CA ARG A 6 22.24 41.77 6.56
C ARG A 6 22.06 40.42 7.27
N ARG A 7 21.79 40.47 8.58
CA ARG A 7 21.29 39.34 9.36
C ARG A 7 19.95 38.90 8.76
N HIS A 8 19.89 37.66 8.28
CA HIS A 8 18.63 37.06 7.83
C HIS A 8 17.98 36.34 9.02
N SER A 9 17.18 37.09 9.78
CA SER A 9 16.19 36.55 10.71
C SER A 9 15.00 36.02 9.90
N TRP A 10 14.66 34.75 10.05
CA TRP A 10 13.46 34.17 9.42
C TRP A 10 12.73 33.23 10.37
N PRO A 11 11.72 33.71 11.12
CA PRO A 11 10.60 32.90 11.54
C PRO A 11 9.48 33.05 10.49
N LEU A 12 9.02 31.93 9.92
CA LEU A 12 7.95 31.92 8.89
C LEU A 12 6.52 32.07 9.47
N TRP A 13 6.40 32.21 10.79
CA TRP A 13 5.18 32.59 11.48
C TRP A 13 5.54 33.62 12.56
N PRO A 14 4.87 34.78 12.64
CA PRO A 14 5.07 35.69 13.77
C PRO A 14 4.59 35.02 15.06
N PRO A 15 5.23 35.29 16.22
CA PRO A 15 4.69 34.86 17.51
C PRO A 15 3.32 35.54 17.73
N ASP A 16 2.34 34.72 18.09
CA ASP A 16 0.97 35.02 18.52
C ASP A 16 0.48 36.47 18.30
N ARG A 17 -0.27 36.69 17.21
CA ARG A 17 -1.18 37.83 17.15
C ARG A 17 -2.49 37.45 17.83
N VAL A 18 -2.63 37.88 19.07
CA VAL A 18 -3.92 38.20 19.66
C VAL A 18 -4.48 39.40 18.89
N GLU A 19 -5.58 39.23 18.14
CA GLU A 19 -6.73 40.15 18.15
C GLU A 19 -7.84 39.76 17.13
N THR A 20 -9.06 39.77 17.69
CA THR A 20 -10.41 40.01 17.12
C THR A 20 -11.01 39.03 16.09
N THR A 21 -11.70 38.02 16.64
CA THR A 21 -12.79 37.27 15.99
C THR A 21 -14.00 38.14 15.65
N PRO A 22 -14.59 38.03 14.43
CA PRO A 22 -16.02 38.27 14.20
C PRO A 22 -16.83 37.02 14.61
N PRO A 23 -18.12 37.14 14.94
CA PRO A 23 -18.81 36.23 15.85
C PRO A 23 -19.00 34.82 15.25
N LEU A 24 -18.49 33.82 15.95
CA LEU A 24 -18.87 32.42 15.78
C LEU A 24 -20.28 32.20 16.35
N LEU A 25 -21.18 31.76 15.49
CA LEU A 25 -22.45 31.14 15.90
C LEU A 25 -22.17 29.82 16.62
N SER A 26 -22.57 29.81 17.89
CA SER A 26 -22.79 28.68 18.82
C SER A 26 -21.64 27.69 19.08
N SER A 27 -21.09 27.88 20.28
CA SER A 27 -20.09 27.11 21.02
C SER A 27 -20.57 25.76 21.60
N ARG A 28 -21.32 24.94 20.85
CA ARG A 28 -21.84 23.65 21.38
C ARG A 28 -21.26 22.35 20.79
N GLY A 29 -20.16 22.42 20.02
CA GLY A 29 -19.56 21.22 19.40
C GLY A 29 -18.16 20.80 19.89
N LEU A 30 -17.51 21.54 20.79
CA LEU A 30 -16.04 21.48 20.97
C LEU A 30 -15.55 21.05 22.37
N SER A 31 -16.33 20.24 23.10
CA SER A 31 -15.99 19.85 24.49
C SER A 31 -15.50 18.39 24.67
N LEU A 32 -15.17 17.64 23.62
CA LEU A 32 -14.69 16.26 23.77
C LEU A 32 -13.47 16.00 22.89
N CYS A 33 -12.37 16.68 23.22
CA CYS A 33 -11.04 16.37 22.70
C CYS A 33 -10.04 16.60 23.84
N ILE A 34 -9.84 15.56 24.65
CA ILE A 34 -8.61 15.13 25.34
C ILE A 34 -9.10 14.03 26.27
N ASP A 35 -9.03 12.79 25.82
CA ASP A 35 -8.77 11.65 26.69
C ASP A 35 -7.96 10.62 25.91
N ILE A 36 -6.97 10.08 26.59
CA ILE A 36 -6.08 9.04 26.11
C ILE A 36 -6.95 7.82 25.82
N ILE A 37 -6.97 7.37 24.57
CA ILE A 37 -7.79 6.22 24.14
C ILE A 37 -7.31 4.97 24.87
N ASP A 38 -8.14 4.51 25.82
CA ASP A 38 -8.18 3.15 26.33
C ASP A 38 -8.85 2.27 25.24
N TRP A 39 -8.16 1.21 24.85
CA TRP A 39 -8.53 0.37 23.69
C TRP A 39 -9.51 -0.77 24.05
N SER A 40 -10.13 -0.72 25.23
CA SER A 40 -10.87 -1.85 25.77
C SER A 40 -12.38 -1.87 25.46
N ASP A 41 -13.02 -0.78 25.05
CA ASP A 41 -14.49 -0.76 24.85
C ASP A 41 -14.98 0.29 23.83
N ILE A 42 -15.18 -0.05 22.54
CA ILE A 42 -15.97 0.80 21.60
C ILE A 42 -16.73 -0.03 20.54
N ASP A 43 -18.04 0.27 20.42
CA ASP A 43 -18.99 -0.22 19.42
C ASP A 43 -18.68 0.27 17.99
N PHE A 44 -18.30 -0.67 17.12
CA PHE A 44 -17.71 -0.50 15.79
C PHE A 44 -18.60 0.25 14.76
N ARG A 45 -19.93 0.24 14.91
CA ARG A 45 -20.83 0.87 13.93
C ARG A 45 -20.80 2.40 14.00
N SER A 46 -20.72 2.95 15.21
CA SER A 46 -20.70 4.41 15.43
C SER A 46 -19.40 5.08 14.96
N HIS A 47 -18.28 4.35 15.01
CA HIS A 47 -16.96 4.85 14.63
C HIS A 47 -16.82 5.05 13.11
N ASN A 48 -17.44 4.16 12.31
CA ASN A 48 -17.36 4.20 10.85
C ASN A 48 -18.17 5.37 10.26
N GLU A 49 -19.28 5.74 10.90
CA GLU A 49 -20.10 6.88 10.52
C GLU A 49 -19.40 8.21 10.85
N ARG A 50 -18.80 8.31 12.04
CA ARG A 50 -18.00 9.47 12.45
C ARG A 50 -16.77 9.67 11.55
N ALA A 51 -16.06 8.60 11.22
CA ALA A 51 -14.91 8.65 10.31
C ALA A 51 -15.29 9.14 8.90
N LYS A 52 -16.47 8.74 8.38
CA LYS A 52 -17.00 9.24 7.10
C LYS A 52 -17.33 10.74 7.16
N ILE A 53 -17.98 11.19 8.22
CA ILE A 53 -18.31 12.63 8.41
C ILE A 53 -17.03 13.46 8.48
N GLU A 54 -16.06 13.03 9.28
CA GLU A 54 -14.76 13.70 9.42
C GLU A 54 -13.99 13.76 8.09
N GLN A 55 -14.07 12.69 7.28
CA GLN A 55 -13.47 12.66 5.94
C GLN A 55 -14.12 13.64 4.97
N ILE A 56 -15.47 13.73 4.96
CA ILE A 56 -16.20 14.71 4.14
C ILE A 56 -15.81 16.13 4.53
N GLU A 57 -15.68 16.41 5.82
CA GLU A 57 -15.27 17.72 6.32
C GLU A 57 -13.83 18.06 5.91
N CYS A 58 -12.89 17.12 6.02
CA CYS A 58 -11.51 17.30 5.55
C CYS A 58 -11.46 17.63 4.05
N LEU A 59 -12.26 16.94 3.23
CA LEU A 59 -12.34 17.17 1.78
C LEU A 59 -12.87 18.58 1.46
N LYS A 60 -13.94 19.01 2.11
CA LYS A 60 -14.48 20.37 1.95
C LYS A 60 -13.43 21.42 2.30
N ARG A 61 -12.67 21.21 3.37
CA ARG A 61 -11.66 22.16 3.85
C ARG A 61 -10.48 22.30 2.88
N VAL A 62 -9.97 21.21 2.33
CA VAL A 62 -8.91 21.29 1.31
C VAL A 62 -9.40 21.86 -0.03
N GLN A 63 -10.69 21.75 -0.34
CA GLN A 63 -11.30 22.37 -1.52
C GLN A 63 -11.53 23.88 -1.34
N GLN A 64 -11.87 24.33 -0.13
CA GLN A 64 -11.90 25.75 0.22
C GLN A 64 -10.49 26.37 0.12
N GLY A 65 -9.47 25.59 0.48
CA GLY A 65 -8.06 25.96 0.37
C GLY A 65 -7.52 26.67 1.61
N ALA A 66 -6.20 26.80 1.65
CA ALA A 66 -5.48 27.42 2.76
C ALA A 66 -4.12 27.98 2.33
N ASP A 67 -3.59 28.93 3.10
CA ASP A 67 -2.24 29.46 2.94
C ASP A 67 -1.23 28.52 3.59
N LEU A 68 -0.44 27.83 2.75
CA LEU A 68 0.59 26.89 3.21
C LEU A 68 1.97 27.37 2.83
N CYS A 69 2.97 27.05 3.66
CA CYS A 69 4.35 27.42 3.39
C CYS A 69 5.01 26.39 2.47
N LYS A 70 5.37 26.80 1.26
CA LYS A 70 6.06 25.97 0.27
C LYS A 70 7.57 26.08 0.41
N TYR A 71 8.23 24.93 0.51
CA TYR A 71 9.68 24.79 0.48
C TYR A 71 10.11 24.42 -0.95
N GLY A 72 11.01 25.21 -1.52
CA GLY A 72 11.47 25.04 -2.90
C GLY A 72 12.94 24.66 -3.00
N SER A 73 13.30 23.97 -4.08
CA SER A 73 14.70 23.60 -4.38
C SER A 73 15.63 24.81 -4.53
N ARG A 74 15.08 25.97 -4.88
CA ARG A 74 15.78 27.27 -4.94
C ARG A 74 14.96 28.35 -4.20
N GLY A 75 15.65 29.35 -3.64
CA GLY A 75 15.03 30.50 -2.96
C GLY A 75 14.47 30.19 -1.56
N SER A 76 14.04 31.21 -0.83
CA SER A 76 13.50 31.04 0.52
C SER A 76 12.10 30.39 0.50
N PRO A 77 11.71 29.69 1.58
CA PRO A 77 10.35 29.21 1.72
C PRO A 77 9.37 30.37 1.68
N HIS A 78 8.17 30.14 1.16
CA HIS A 78 7.21 31.21 0.92
C HIS A 78 5.77 30.68 0.95
N ILE A 79 4.85 31.52 1.42
CA ILE A 79 3.44 31.18 1.53
C ILE A 79 2.78 31.20 0.15
N ARG A 80 1.93 30.21 -0.11
CA ARG A 80 1.05 30.15 -1.28
C ARG A 80 -0.31 29.64 -0.84
N PHE A 81 -1.36 30.15 -1.48
CA PHE A 81 -2.70 29.63 -1.30
C PHE A 81 -2.85 28.32 -2.10
N PHE A 82 -3.00 27.20 -1.41
CA PHE A 82 -3.24 25.88 -1.97
C PHE A 82 -4.71 25.50 -1.86
N TYR A 83 -5.22 24.78 -2.86
CA TYR A 83 -6.57 24.19 -2.83
C TYR A 83 -6.62 22.96 -3.74
N VAL A 84 -7.52 22.03 -3.41
CA VAL A 84 -7.88 20.92 -4.28
C VAL A 84 -9.07 21.33 -5.14
N ASP A 85 -9.09 20.92 -6.40
CA ASP A 85 -10.22 21.21 -7.28
C ASP A 85 -11.52 20.48 -6.89
N ALA A 86 -12.63 20.87 -7.51
CA ALA A 86 -13.95 20.35 -7.18
C ALA A 86 -14.07 18.83 -7.45
N THR A 87 -13.31 18.29 -8.41
CA THR A 87 -13.28 16.86 -8.73
C THR A 87 -12.41 16.07 -7.74
N GLY A 88 -11.49 16.72 -7.03
CA GLY A 88 -10.54 16.06 -6.14
C GLY A 88 -9.40 15.37 -6.88
N SER A 89 -9.12 15.77 -8.12
CA SER A 89 -8.11 15.12 -8.98
C SER A 89 -6.84 15.98 -9.12
N ILE A 90 -6.92 17.28 -8.83
CA ILE A 90 -5.79 18.20 -8.98
C ILE A 90 -5.58 19.03 -7.71
N LEU A 91 -4.35 19.01 -7.18
CA LEU A 91 -3.88 19.98 -6.19
C LEU A 91 -3.29 21.20 -6.89
N ARG A 92 -3.73 22.41 -6.51
CA ARG A 92 -3.32 23.68 -7.14
C ARG A 92 -2.77 24.65 -6.11
N TRP A 93 -1.92 25.58 -6.57
CA TRP A 93 -1.56 26.76 -5.80
C TRP A 93 -1.53 28.03 -6.65
N LYS A 94 -1.88 29.16 -6.06
CA LYS A 94 -1.86 30.47 -6.75
C LYS A 94 -0.43 31.02 -6.77
N SER A 95 0.10 31.34 -7.97
CA SER A 95 1.42 31.95 -8.14
C SER A 95 1.37 33.08 -9.16
N HIS A 96 1.70 34.31 -8.75
CA HIS A 96 1.69 35.48 -9.65
C HIS A 96 2.75 35.43 -10.77
N LYS A 97 3.79 34.60 -10.61
CA LYS A 97 4.91 34.51 -11.57
C LYS A 97 4.81 33.34 -12.55
N LYS A 98 3.88 32.41 -12.33
CA LYS A 98 3.80 31.14 -13.05
C LYS A 98 2.42 31.00 -13.66
N LYS A 99 2.34 30.34 -14.81
CA LYS A 99 1.04 29.95 -15.36
C LYS A 99 0.38 28.93 -14.44
N MET A 100 -0.95 28.79 -14.55
CA MET A 100 -1.71 27.81 -13.75
C MET A 100 -1.24 26.37 -14.00
N GLU A 101 -0.83 26.05 -15.23
CA GLU A 101 -0.27 24.74 -15.61
C GLU A 101 1.03 24.39 -14.87
N ASP A 102 1.84 25.39 -14.52
CA ASP A 102 3.09 25.21 -13.77
C ASP A 102 2.90 25.22 -12.24
N SER A 103 1.66 25.41 -11.79
CA SER A 103 1.29 25.60 -10.38
C SER A 103 0.26 24.58 -9.91
N MET A 104 0.43 23.32 -10.34
CA MET A 104 -0.45 22.22 -9.99
C MET A 104 0.28 20.87 -9.92
N ILE A 105 -0.37 19.90 -9.27
CA ILE A 105 -0.02 18.48 -9.29
C ILE A 105 -1.32 17.70 -9.53
N ILE A 106 -1.30 16.83 -10.53
CA ILE A 106 -2.38 15.86 -10.75
C ILE A 106 -2.16 14.72 -9.75
N LEU A 107 -3.15 14.48 -8.90
CA LEU A 107 -3.02 13.53 -7.79
C LEU A 107 -2.82 12.09 -8.28
N SER A 108 -3.31 11.76 -9.47
CA SER A 108 -3.02 10.49 -10.13
C SER A 108 -1.53 10.23 -10.34
N ASN A 109 -0.71 11.28 -10.43
CA ASN A 109 0.73 11.19 -10.68
C ASN A 109 1.56 11.25 -9.39
N VAL A 110 0.89 11.29 -8.24
CA VAL A 110 1.55 11.23 -6.93
C VAL A 110 1.80 9.77 -6.59
N SER A 111 3.07 9.42 -6.47
CA SER A 111 3.50 8.08 -6.08
C SER A 111 3.36 7.88 -4.58
N ARG A 112 3.63 8.92 -3.78
CA ARG A 112 3.60 8.83 -2.32
C ARG A 112 3.38 10.17 -1.64
N LEU A 113 2.60 10.15 -0.56
CA LEU A 113 2.52 11.21 0.45
C LEU A 113 3.38 10.82 1.66
N GLN A 114 4.30 11.69 2.06
CA GLN A 114 5.20 11.47 3.18
C GLN A 114 4.99 12.54 4.25
N VAL A 115 4.71 12.14 5.50
CA VAL A 115 4.58 13.08 6.63
C VAL A 115 5.96 13.40 7.20
N GLY A 116 6.19 14.65 7.60
CA GLY A 116 7.46 15.09 8.16
C GLY A 116 8.32 15.89 7.18
N GLN A 117 9.61 15.95 7.49
CA GLN A 117 10.62 16.73 6.76
C GLN A 117 11.75 15.82 6.31
N ASN A 118 11.43 14.88 5.43
CA ASN A 118 12.27 13.73 5.12
C ASN A 118 12.79 13.74 3.66
N THR A 119 12.66 14.88 2.98
CA THR A 119 13.13 15.06 1.60
C THR A 119 14.43 15.88 1.55
N PRO A 120 15.22 15.77 0.47
CA PRO A 120 16.42 16.59 0.26
C PRO A 120 16.16 18.10 0.28
N ILE A 121 14.96 18.54 -0.12
CA ILE A 121 14.59 19.97 -0.09
C ILE A 121 14.57 20.48 1.36
N PHE A 122 14.00 19.73 2.29
CA PHE A 122 14.03 20.10 3.70
C PHE A 122 15.42 20.02 4.32
N GLU A 123 16.34 19.20 3.78
CA GLU A 123 17.72 19.09 4.29
C GLU A 123 18.50 20.39 4.09
N ARG A 124 18.20 21.13 3.02
CA ARG A 124 18.77 22.47 2.80
C ARG A 124 18.45 23.45 3.94
N PHE A 125 17.39 23.18 4.71
CA PHE A 125 16.92 24.00 5.81
C PHE A 125 17.10 23.31 7.16
N VAL A 126 18.09 22.40 7.30
CA VAL A 126 18.30 21.61 8.52
C VAL A 126 18.38 22.47 9.80
N LYS A 127 18.97 23.67 9.71
CA LYS A 127 19.12 24.61 10.83
C LYS A 127 17.80 25.18 11.36
N LEU A 128 16.73 25.10 10.58
CA LEU A 128 15.39 25.57 10.94
C LEU A 128 14.49 24.42 11.41
N ARG A 129 14.96 23.16 11.37
CA ARG A 129 14.12 22.02 11.72
C ARG A 129 13.88 22.00 13.24
N THR A 130 12.62 21.95 13.62
CA THR A 130 12.19 21.68 15.00
C THR A 130 11.25 20.48 15.00
N ARG A 131 11.10 19.83 16.15
CA ARG A 131 10.14 18.72 16.32
C ARG A 131 8.72 19.16 15.95
N GLU A 132 8.39 20.41 16.24
CA GLU A 132 7.09 20.99 15.95
C GLU A 132 6.88 21.25 14.45
N LEU A 133 7.87 21.83 13.76
CA LEU A 133 7.82 21.99 12.31
C LEU A 133 7.70 20.65 11.59
N LYS A 134 8.42 19.62 12.06
CA LYS A 134 8.29 18.25 11.52
C LYS A 134 6.85 17.73 11.62
N ARG A 135 6.14 17.99 12.73
CA ARG A 135 4.74 17.57 12.91
C ARG A 135 3.74 18.37 12.06
N ARG A 136 4.12 19.55 11.57
CA ARG A 136 3.32 20.40 10.68
C ARG A 136 3.66 20.21 9.20
N SER A 137 4.59 19.32 8.88
CA SER A 137 5.11 19.17 7.51
C SER A 137 4.61 17.92 6.81
N PHE A 138 4.50 17.99 5.48
CA PHE A 138 4.35 16.83 4.61
C PHE A 138 4.96 17.12 3.23
N SER A 139 5.20 16.05 2.48
CA SER A 139 5.76 16.10 1.13
C SER A 139 4.95 15.20 0.19
N LEU A 140 4.64 15.71 -1.00
CA LEU A 140 4.13 14.88 -2.10
C LEU A 140 5.29 14.52 -3.03
N ILE A 141 5.48 13.23 -3.29
CA ILE A 141 6.46 12.70 -4.23
C ILE A 141 5.71 12.29 -5.49
N TYR A 142 6.08 12.86 -6.64
CA TYR A 142 5.30 12.76 -7.86
C TYR A 142 6.18 12.74 -9.12
N GLY A 143 5.56 12.37 -10.25
CA GLY A 143 6.24 12.19 -11.53
C GLY A 143 6.76 10.77 -11.72
N ASP A 144 6.98 10.41 -12.99
CA ASP A 144 7.23 9.01 -13.40
C ASP A 144 8.49 8.41 -12.74
N ASP A 145 9.54 9.23 -12.54
CA ASP A 145 10.80 8.81 -11.92
C ASP A 145 10.83 9.01 -10.38
N CYS A 146 9.72 9.46 -9.76
CA CYS A 146 9.64 9.80 -8.33
C CYS A 146 10.66 10.86 -7.84
N GLU A 147 11.30 11.61 -8.74
CA GLU A 147 12.32 12.59 -8.38
C GLU A 147 11.75 13.95 -7.93
N LYS A 148 10.49 14.25 -8.28
CA LYS A 148 9.90 15.56 -7.97
C LYS A 148 9.18 15.53 -6.64
N THR A 149 9.36 16.60 -5.87
CA THR A 149 8.78 16.77 -4.54
C THR A 149 8.09 18.12 -4.41
N LEU A 150 6.94 18.13 -3.72
CA LEU A 150 6.28 19.32 -3.21
C LEU A 150 6.29 19.25 -1.69
N ASP A 151 7.12 20.10 -1.08
CA ASP A 151 7.36 20.13 0.36
C ASP A 151 6.60 21.28 1.01
N ILE A 152 5.78 20.95 2.01
CA ILE A 152 4.82 21.87 2.63
C ILE A 152 4.99 21.87 4.14
N VAL A 153 4.87 23.05 4.74
CA VAL A 153 4.69 23.25 6.18
C VAL A 153 3.38 24.01 6.39
N CYS A 154 2.47 23.41 7.17
CA CYS A 154 1.20 24.00 7.55
C CYS A 154 1.37 24.98 8.71
N SER A 155 0.38 25.86 8.88
CA SER A 155 0.34 26.83 9.99
C SER A 155 0.29 26.12 11.34
N THR A 156 -0.53 25.08 11.45
CA THR A 156 -0.78 24.31 12.67
C THR A 156 -0.69 22.81 12.42
N ARG A 157 -0.66 22.03 13.51
CA ARG A 157 -0.67 20.57 13.44
C ARG A 157 -2.03 20.07 12.95
N GLU A 158 -3.10 20.73 13.37
CA GLU A 158 -4.47 20.41 13.01
C GLU A 158 -4.68 20.58 11.51
N GLU A 159 -4.16 21.68 10.94
CA GLU A 159 -4.18 21.90 9.50
C GLU A 159 -3.40 20.82 8.75
N ASN A 160 -2.22 20.43 9.25
CA ASN A 160 -1.46 19.32 8.66
C ASN A 160 -2.27 18.02 8.64
N LEU A 161 -2.93 17.67 9.75
CA LEU A 161 -3.74 16.46 9.84
C LEU A 161 -4.89 16.45 8.83
N VAL A 162 -5.60 17.58 8.68
CA VAL A 162 -6.67 17.73 7.68
C VAL A 162 -6.14 17.50 6.27
N TRP A 163 -5.07 18.20 5.90
CA TRP A 163 -4.48 18.10 4.56
C TRP A 163 -3.95 16.70 4.26
N VAL A 164 -3.21 16.09 5.20
CA VAL A 164 -2.65 14.74 5.04
C VAL A 164 -3.75 13.70 4.89
N ARG A 165 -4.82 13.76 5.70
CA ARG A 165 -5.94 12.82 5.61
C ARG A 165 -6.69 12.95 4.29
N ALA A 166 -7.04 14.16 3.89
CA ALA A 166 -7.74 14.42 2.63
C ALA A 166 -6.90 13.98 1.42
N LEU A 167 -5.63 14.39 1.35
CA LEU A 167 -4.74 14.03 0.24
C LEU A 167 -4.49 12.52 0.20
N ARG A 168 -4.27 11.85 1.34
CA ARG A 168 -4.11 10.40 1.39
C ARG A 168 -5.33 9.70 0.80
N PHE A 169 -6.54 10.10 1.20
CA PHE A 169 -7.77 9.54 0.65
C PHE A 169 -7.87 9.76 -0.87
N LEU A 170 -7.64 10.99 -1.35
CA LEU A 170 -7.75 11.30 -2.78
C LEU A 170 -6.72 10.53 -3.62
N ILE A 171 -5.47 10.43 -3.15
CA ILE A 171 -4.41 9.66 -3.81
C ILE A 171 -4.77 8.17 -3.85
N THR A 172 -5.22 7.60 -2.73
CA THR A 172 -5.66 6.20 -2.68
C THR A 172 -6.86 5.95 -3.60
N ARG A 173 -7.83 6.87 -3.63
CA ARG A 173 -8.99 6.81 -4.54
C ARG A 173 -8.55 6.79 -6.00
N GLU A 174 -7.66 7.70 -6.40
CA GLU A 174 -7.13 7.75 -7.77
C GLU A 174 -6.32 6.50 -8.12
N ALA A 175 -5.51 5.99 -7.19
CA ALA A 175 -4.77 4.73 -7.38
C ALA A 175 -5.70 3.52 -7.52
N TYR A 176 -6.82 3.51 -6.79
CA TYR A 176 -7.85 2.47 -6.89
C TYR A 176 -8.62 2.58 -8.22
N SER A 177 -9.01 3.78 -8.63
CA SER A 177 -9.63 4.03 -9.93
C SER A 177 -8.73 3.62 -11.09
N LYS A 178 -7.41 3.85 -10.99
CA LYS A 178 -6.42 3.34 -11.96
C LYS A 178 -6.39 1.82 -12.05
N LYS A 179 -6.63 1.09 -10.95
CA LYS A 179 -6.64 -0.37 -10.94
C LYS A 179 -7.93 -0.94 -11.52
N ILE A 180 -9.08 -0.32 -11.23
CA ILE A 180 -10.39 -0.76 -11.71
C ILE A 180 -10.57 -0.43 -13.19
N ASP A 181 -10.28 0.81 -13.57
CA ASP A 181 -10.49 1.33 -14.92
C ASP A 181 -9.27 2.18 -15.33
N PRO A 182 -8.17 1.49 -15.70
CA PRO A 182 -6.93 2.15 -16.09
C PRO A 182 -7.14 3.14 -17.23
N TYR A 183 -8.05 2.83 -18.15
CA TYR A 183 -8.29 3.65 -19.32
C TYR A 183 -9.04 4.94 -18.97
N ARG A 184 -10.17 4.87 -18.25
CA ARG A 184 -10.92 6.08 -17.88
C ARG A 184 -10.09 6.97 -16.96
N SER A 185 -9.27 6.38 -16.10
CA SER A 185 -8.29 7.13 -15.31
C SER A 185 -7.23 7.80 -16.19
N LEU A 186 -6.72 7.12 -17.21
CA LEU A 186 -5.81 7.70 -18.19
C LEU A 186 -6.47 8.84 -18.99
N LEU A 187 -7.68 8.64 -19.50
CA LEU A 187 -8.46 9.65 -20.21
C LEU A 187 -8.72 10.86 -19.32
N ARG A 188 -9.08 10.65 -18.05
CA ARG A 188 -9.24 11.71 -17.05
C ARG A 188 -7.94 12.46 -16.82
N SER A 189 -6.80 11.77 -16.73
CA SER A 189 -5.50 12.42 -16.61
C SER A 189 -5.14 13.28 -17.83
N PHE A 190 -5.46 12.84 -19.05
CA PHE A 190 -5.31 13.67 -20.26
C PHE A 190 -6.29 14.85 -20.28
N TRP A 191 -7.53 14.62 -19.89
CA TRP A 191 -8.58 15.63 -19.79
C TRP A 191 -8.23 16.74 -18.81
N ASP A 192 -7.86 16.38 -17.60
CA ASP A 192 -7.52 17.32 -16.54
C ASP A 192 -6.33 18.20 -16.96
N ARG A 193 -5.32 17.62 -17.65
CA ARG A 193 -4.23 18.38 -18.28
C ARG A 193 -4.72 19.36 -19.33
N ALA A 194 -5.61 18.92 -20.21
CA ALA A 194 -6.18 19.77 -21.25
C ALA A 194 -7.03 20.92 -20.67
N CYS A 195 -7.87 20.65 -19.66
CA CYS A 195 -8.69 21.65 -18.99
C CYS A 195 -7.82 22.75 -18.38
N VAL A 196 -6.69 22.39 -17.79
CA VAL A 196 -5.76 23.38 -17.22
C VAL A 196 -5.17 24.27 -18.30
N ARG A 197 -4.72 23.67 -19.40
CA ARG A 197 -4.13 24.39 -20.53
C ARG A 197 -5.12 25.38 -21.14
N GLU A 198 -6.39 25.00 -21.23
CA GLU A 198 -7.45 25.79 -21.86
C GLU A 198 -8.33 26.57 -20.87
N ARG A 199 -7.86 26.79 -19.63
CA ARG A 199 -8.55 27.57 -18.58
C ARG A 199 -9.99 27.10 -18.29
N GLY A 200 -10.24 25.80 -18.40
CA GLY A 200 -11.52 25.17 -18.07
C GLY A 200 -12.51 25.07 -19.23
N VAL A 201 -12.19 25.57 -20.42
CA VAL A 201 -13.04 25.45 -21.61
C VAL A 201 -12.26 24.71 -22.70
N ILE A 202 -12.70 23.50 -23.08
CA ILE A 202 -12.03 22.72 -24.12
C ILE A 202 -12.83 22.87 -25.42
N ASP A 203 -12.24 23.50 -26.42
CA ASP A 203 -12.77 23.62 -27.77
C ASP A 203 -12.37 22.42 -28.66
N ILE A 204 -12.85 22.41 -29.90
CA ILE A 204 -12.60 21.33 -30.86
C ILE A 204 -11.10 21.13 -31.18
N ASP A 205 -10.33 22.22 -31.20
CA ASP A 205 -8.89 22.18 -31.46
C ASP A 205 -8.14 21.61 -30.25
N ALA A 206 -8.60 21.90 -29.03
CA ALA A 206 -8.10 21.35 -27.79
C ALA A 206 -8.38 19.85 -27.66
N VAL A 207 -9.57 19.39 -28.09
CA VAL A 207 -9.85 17.96 -28.14
C VAL A 207 -8.98 17.27 -29.18
N SER A 208 -8.82 17.85 -30.37
CA SER A 208 -7.95 17.28 -31.42
C SER A 208 -6.53 17.07 -30.90
N ARG A 209 -5.99 18.03 -30.12
CA ARG A 209 -4.70 17.89 -29.41
C ARG A 209 -4.74 16.81 -28.33
N LEU A 210 -5.82 16.72 -27.56
CA LEU A 210 -5.99 15.68 -26.52
C LEU A 210 -6.01 14.27 -27.13
N LEU A 211 -6.72 14.07 -28.23
CA LEU A 211 -6.74 12.80 -28.98
C LEU A 211 -5.36 12.47 -29.54
N GLY A 212 -4.66 13.44 -30.13
CA GLY A 212 -3.28 13.29 -30.59
C GLY A 212 -2.32 12.88 -29.46
N ASN A 213 -2.44 13.49 -28.28
CA ASN A 213 -1.64 13.12 -27.10
C ASN A 213 -1.94 11.70 -26.57
N MET A 214 -3.12 11.16 -26.89
CA MET A 214 -3.47 9.76 -26.60
C MET A 214 -3.04 8.79 -27.72
N ASN A 215 -2.25 9.27 -28.68
CA ASN A 215 -1.82 8.52 -29.86
C ASN A 215 -3.00 8.02 -30.73
N ILE A 216 -4.10 8.77 -30.73
CA ILE A 216 -5.27 8.50 -31.56
C ILE A 216 -5.20 9.43 -32.78
N THR A 217 -4.93 8.86 -33.95
CA THR A 217 -4.78 9.60 -35.20
C THR A 217 -6.12 9.77 -35.91
N TYR A 218 -6.61 11.01 -35.94
CA TYR A 218 -7.68 11.45 -36.84
C TYR A 218 -7.26 12.73 -37.54
N SER A 219 -7.70 12.90 -38.79
CA SER A 219 -7.59 14.16 -39.49
C SER A 219 -8.56 15.19 -38.87
N LYS A 220 -8.21 16.49 -38.97
CA LYS A 220 -9.09 17.57 -38.52
C LYS A 220 -10.51 17.50 -39.14
N PRO A 221 -10.69 17.15 -40.42
CA PRO A 221 -12.01 16.94 -41.01
C PRO A 221 -12.81 15.81 -40.36
N GLU A 222 -12.17 14.66 -40.07
CA GLU A 222 -12.84 13.53 -39.40
C GLU A 222 -13.28 13.89 -38.00
N CYS A 223 -12.42 14.58 -37.23
CA CYS A 223 -12.79 15.12 -35.93
C CYS A 223 -14.03 16.02 -36.07
N LYS A 224 -14.01 16.97 -37.01
CA LYS A 224 -15.13 17.90 -37.21
C LYS A 224 -16.45 17.16 -37.49
N VAL A 225 -16.45 16.17 -38.38
CA VAL A 225 -17.64 15.35 -38.66
C VAL A 225 -18.11 14.61 -37.39
N LEU A 226 -17.20 14.07 -36.58
CA LEU A 226 -17.54 13.40 -35.33
C LEU A 226 -18.16 14.35 -34.29
N PHE A 227 -17.67 15.59 -34.23
CA PHE A 227 -18.21 16.65 -33.37
C PHE A 227 -19.57 17.13 -33.84
N ASP A 228 -19.75 17.36 -35.14
CA ASP A 228 -21.02 17.75 -35.74
C ASP A 228 -22.09 16.66 -35.48
N ASN A 229 -21.73 15.37 -35.66
CA ASN A 229 -22.59 14.23 -35.33
C ASN A 229 -22.86 14.07 -33.83
N ALA A 230 -22.01 14.63 -32.97
CA ALA A 230 -22.22 14.65 -31.52
C ALA A 230 -23.03 15.87 -31.06
N GLY A 231 -23.43 16.77 -31.97
CA GLY A 231 -24.12 18.02 -31.65
C GLY A 231 -23.23 19.03 -30.94
N VAL A 232 -21.92 18.99 -31.17
CA VAL A 232 -20.93 19.84 -30.51
C VAL A 232 -20.43 20.89 -31.51
N HIS A 233 -20.76 22.15 -31.26
CA HIS A 233 -20.38 23.29 -32.09
C HIS A 233 -19.02 23.88 -31.68
N ARG A 234 -18.45 24.71 -32.56
CA ARG A 234 -17.08 25.26 -32.47
C ARG A 234 -16.78 26.08 -31.21
N HIS A 235 -17.79 26.44 -30.43
CA HIS A 235 -17.67 27.22 -29.19
C HIS A 235 -18.34 26.54 -27.98
N ASP A 236 -18.76 25.29 -28.12
CA ASP A 236 -19.40 24.59 -27.01
C ASP A 236 -18.37 24.23 -25.95
N ILE A 237 -18.76 24.39 -24.69
CA ILE A 237 -17.96 23.96 -23.55
C ILE A 237 -18.08 22.43 -23.47
N ILE A 238 -17.03 21.74 -23.91
CA ILE A 238 -17.00 20.27 -23.89
C ILE A 238 -16.68 19.81 -22.46
N ASP A 239 -17.54 18.99 -21.87
CA ASP A 239 -17.33 18.38 -20.55
C ASP A 239 -16.66 16.99 -20.66
N PHE A 240 -16.22 16.46 -19.51
CA PHE A 240 -15.58 15.13 -19.48
C PHE A 240 -16.51 14.01 -19.95
N SER A 241 -17.83 14.15 -19.73
CA SER A 241 -18.82 13.17 -20.16
C SER A 241 -18.85 13.07 -21.69
N THR A 242 -18.83 14.22 -22.36
CA THR A 242 -18.79 14.33 -23.83
C THR A 242 -17.53 13.68 -24.39
N ILE A 243 -16.39 13.83 -23.73
CA ILE A 243 -15.11 13.26 -24.19
C ILE A 243 -14.94 11.79 -23.86
N THR A 244 -15.53 11.33 -22.77
CA THR A 244 -15.71 9.90 -22.53
C THR A 244 -16.54 9.28 -23.65
N ARG A 245 -17.65 9.93 -24.05
CA ARG A 245 -18.52 9.46 -25.15
C ARG A 245 -17.81 9.46 -26.50
N LEU A 246 -17.06 10.53 -26.81
CA LEU A 246 -16.25 10.62 -28.03
C LEU A 246 -15.14 9.57 -28.02
N SER A 247 -14.38 9.40 -26.94
CA SER A 247 -13.31 8.40 -26.89
C SER A 247 -13.80 6.96 -27.01
N LEU A 248 -15.03 6.66 -26.54
CA LEU A 248 -15.68 5.37 -26.76
C LEU A 248 -16.08 5.20 -28.24
N ARG A 249 -16.61 6.24 -28.89
CA ARG A 249 -16.89 6.25 -30.35
C ARG A 249 -15.64 5.99 -31.18
N LEU A 250 -14.49 6.52 -30.75
CA LEU A 250 -13.23 6.46 -31.50
C LEU A 250 -12.46 5.16 -31.34
N ARG A 251 -12.66 4.41 -30.25
CA ARG A 251 -11.85 3.21 -29.91
C ARG A 251 -12.59 1.89 -30.01
N SER A 252 -13.92 1.93 -30.14
CA SER A 252 -14.69 0.70 -30.29
C SER A 252 -14.21 0.01 -31.56
N SER A 253 -13.79 -1.26 -31.48
CA SER A 253 -14.07 -2.18 -32.57
C SER A 253 -15.60 -2.20 -32.63
N PRO A 254 -16.24 -1.47 -33.57
CA PRO A 254 -17.67 -1.18 -33.46
C PRO A 254 -18.46 -2.48 -33.44
N LYS A 255 -17.93 -3.51 -34.10
CA LYS A 255 -18.54 -4.82 -34.25
C LYS A 255 -18.86 -5.52 -32.93
N VAL A 256 -17.93 -5.65 -31.98
CA VAL A 256 -18.20 -6.44 -30.75
C VAL A 256 -19.28 -5.80 -29.89
N TYR A 257 -19.20 -4.48 -29.66
CA TYR A 257 -20.21 -3.76 -28.89
C TYR A 257 -21.55 -3.69 -29.63
N PHE A 258 -21.52 -3.52 -30.95
CA PHE A 258 -22.70 -3.51 -31.79
C PHE A 258 -23.37 -4.88 -31.83
N ASP A 259 -22.62 -5.98 -31.93
CA ASP A 259 -23.15 -7.35 -31.94
C ASP A 259 -23.84 -7.67 -30.62
N ILE A 260 -23.25 -7.29 -29.48
CA ILE A 260 -23.89 -7.42 -28.15
C ILE A 260 -25.14 -6.53 -28.11
N PHE A 261 -25.02 -5.26 -28.48
CA PHE A 261 -26.14 -4.33 -28.46
C PHE A 261 -27.31 -4.80 -29.32
N GLN A 262 -27.03 -5.28 -30.54
CA GLN A 262 -28.02 -5.78 -31.48
C GLN A 262 -28.72 -7.05 -30.97
N ARG A 263 -27.99 -7.94 -30.30
CA ARG A 263 -28.56 -9.15 -29.69
C ARG A 263 -29.63 -8.84 -28.63
N TYR A 264 -29.45 -7.73 -27.90
CA TYR A 264 -30.34 -7.32 -26.83
C TYR A 264 -31.17 -6.06 -27.15
N SER A 265 -31.12 -5.55 -28.38
CA SER A 265 -31.94 -4.41 -28.80
C SER A 265 -33.33 -4.86 -29.24
N ASP A 266 -34.33 -4.00 -29.06
CA ASP A 266 -35.65 -4.24 -29.62
C ASP A 266 -35.62 -4.31 -31.16
N SER A 267 -36.54 -5.09 -31.73
CA SER A 267 -36.61 -5.39 -33.17
C SER A 267 -36.93 -4.18 -34.05
N ASP A 268 -37.35 -3.07 -33.44
CA ASP A 268 -37.64 -1.81 -34.13
C ASP A 268 -36.32 -1.09 -34.47
N VAL A 269 -35.85 -1.31 -35.69
CA VAL A 269 -34.60 -0.77 -36.25
C VAL A 269 -34.57 0.78 -36.18
N ALA A 270 -35.74 1.44 -36.14
CA ALA A 270 -35.83 2.90 -36.06
C ALA A 270 -35.45 3.46 -34.66
N LYS A 271 -35.46 2.62 -33.61
CA LYS A 271 -35.22 3.02 -32.21
C LYS A 271 -34.20 2.14 -31.50
N LEU A 272 -33.21 1.60 -32.22
CA LEU A 272 -32.04 0.86 -31.71
C LEU A 272 -31.71 1.21 -30.25
N SER A 273 -32.29 0.45 -29.32
CA SER A 273 -32.21 0.66 -27.87
C SER A 273 -32.50 -0.65 -27.13
N VAL A 274 -31.99 -0.73 -25.91
CA VAL A 274 -32.12 -1.87 -25.00
C VAL A 274 -33.04 -1.44 -23.87
N GLY A 275 -34.26 -1.98 -23.82
CA GLY A 275 -35.21 -1.76 -22.72
C GLY A 275 -34.79 -2.47 -21.44
N LEU A 276 -35.46 -2.17 -20.33
CA LEU A 276 -35.14 -2.74 -19.00
C LEU A 276 -35.12 -4.28 -19.01
N LYS A 277 -36.11 -4.93 -19.62
CA LYS A 277 -36.19 -6.40 -19.68
C LYS A 277 -35.01 -7.01 -20.43
N GLN A 278 -34.64 -6.43 -21.57
CA GLN A 278 -33.50 -6.88 -22.35
C GLN A 278 -32.17 -6.58 -21.66
N PHE A 279 -32.07 -5.44 -20.96
CA PHE A 279 -30.89 -5.12 -20.16
C PHE A 279 -30.72 -6.13 -19.01
N MET A 280 -31.78 -6.47 -18.28
CA MET A 280 -31.73 -7.51 -17.25
C MET A 280 -31.40 -8.89 -17.82
N LEU A 281 -31.92 -9.23 -19.01
CA LEU A 281 -31.55 -10.47 -19.70
C LEU A 281 -30.05 -10.47 -20.05
N PHE A 282 -29.51 -9.36 -20.55
CA PHE A 282 -28.09 -9.19 -20.81
C PHE A 282 -27.25 -9.34 -19.52
N LEU A 283 -27.66 -8.70 -18.41
CA LEU A 283 -26.99 -8.80 -17.12
C LEU A 283 -26.93 -10.26 -16.63
N ARG A 284 -28.06 -10.97 -16.71
CA ARG A 284 -28.13 -12.38 -16.30
C ARG A 284 -27.33 -13.30 -17.21
N THR A 285 -27.39 -13.09 -18.53
CA THR A 285 -26.85 -14.03 -19.53
C THR A 285 -25.36 -13.82 -19.79
N GLU A 286 -24.93 -12.57 -19.96
CA GLU A 286 -23.56 -12.22 -20.34
C GLU A 286 -22.70 -11.83 -19.13
N GLN A 287 -23.29 -11.19 -18.11
CA GLN A 287 -22.55 -10.72 -16.92
C GLN A 287 -22.72 -11.62 -15.69
N ASN A 288 -23.59 -12.64 -15.76
CA ASN A 288 -23.96 -13.50 -14.64
C ASN A 288 -24.38 -12.70 -13.38
N MET A 289 -25.08 -11.59 -13.60
CA MET A 289 -25.63 -10.71 -12.58
C MET A 289 -27.13 -10.93 -12.49
N ASP A 290 -27.59 -11.52 -11.39
CA ASP A 290 -29.02 -11.66 -11.11
C ASP A 290 -29.44 -10.53 -10.17
N MET A 291 -30.40 -9.72 -10.62
CA MET A 291 -30.86 -8.52 -9.93
C MET A 291 -32.39 -8.46 -10.08
N ASP A 292 -33.05 -7.81 -9.13
CA ASP A 292 -34.47 -7.53 -9.27
C ASP A 292 -34.74 -6.38 -10.26
N GLU A 293 -36.01 -6.16 -10.62
CA GLU A 293 -36.39 -5.14 -11.60
C GLU A 293 -36.10 -3.71 -11.12
N SER A 294 -36.19 -3.47 -9.81
CA SER A 294 -35.90 -2.16 -9.19
C SER A 294 -34.40 -1.86 -9.22
N GLU A 295 -33.57 -2.84 -8.88
CA GLU A 295 -32.11 -2.76 -8.93
C GLU A 295 -31.60 -2.59 -10.37
N GLY A 296 -32.13 -3.38 -11.30
CA GLY A 296 -31.82 -3.27 -12.73
C GLY A 296 -32.16 -1.90 -13.29
N LEU A 297 -33.32 -1.34 -12.92
CA LEU A 297 -33.74 0.00 -13.32
C LEU A 297 -32.84 1.09 -12.72
N ALA A 298 -32.48 0.96 -11.44
CA ALA A 298 -31.57 1.91 -10.77
C ALA A 298 -30.18 1.91 -11.42
N LEU A 299 -29.64 0.73 -11.75
CA LEU A 299 -28.39 0.58 -12.48
C LEU A 299 -28.48 1.20 -13.87
N MET A 300 -29.54 0.91 -14.61
CA MET A 300 -29.75 1.45 -15.95
C MET A 300 -29.79 2.99 -15.96
N ARG A 301 -30.53 3.58 -15.01
CA ARG A 301 -30.66 5.03 -14.86
C ARG A 301 -29.33 5.74 -14.58
N ARG A 302 -28.32 5.07 -14.01
CA ARG A 302 -26.98 5.66 -13.81
C ARG A 302 -26.25 5.93 -15.12
N TYR A 303 -26.51 5.12 -16.15
CA TYR A 303 -25.84 5.20 -17.45
C TYR A 303 -26.68 5.91 -18.51
N MET A 304 -27.97 6.11 -18.26
CA MET A 304 -28.83 6.95 -19.09
C MET A 304 -28.37 8.41 -19.06
N SER A 305 -28.29 9.01 -20.24
CA SER A 305 -28.10 10.45 -20.42
C SER A 305 -29.24 11.25 -19.77
N LYS A 306 -28.88 12.35 -19.09
CA LYS A 306 -29.83 13.23 -18.37
C LYS A 306 -30.81 13.97 -19.28
N GLU A 307 -30.51 14.04 -20.57
CA GLU A 307 -31.38 14.67 -21.56
C GLU A 307 -32.54 13.74 -21.91
N GLY A 308 -33.71 14.06 -21.36
CA GLY A 308 -34.97 13.38 -21.64
C GLY A 308 -35.11 12.07 -20.87
N GLY A 309 -35.87 12.13 -19.78
CA GLY A 309 -36.43 10.92 -19.16
C GLY A 309 -37.21 10.14 -20.22
N ARG A 310 -36.56 9.13 -20.80
CA ARG A 310 -37.19 8.23 -21.76
C ARG A 310 -38.14 7.33 -21.01
N ASP A 311 -39.39 7.33 -21.45
CA ASP A 311 -40.44 6.45 -20.96
C ASP A 311 -40.99 5.63 -22.15
N PRO A 312 -40.82 4.30 -22.16
CA PRO A 312 -40.15 3.50 -21.14
C PRO A 312 -38.63 3.72 -21.10
N PRO A 313 -37.98 3.49 -19.94
CA PRO A 313 -36.53 3.60 -19.80
C PRO A 313 -35.80 2.68 -20.78
N SER A 314 -34.79 3.20 -21.49
CA SER A 314 -33.95 2.40 -22.40
C SER A 314 -32.52 2.92 -22.50
N LEU A 315 -31.57 2.03 -22.83
CA LEU A 315 -30.17 2.34 -23.13
C LEU A 315 -29.94 2.38 -24.64
N ARG A 316 -29.32 3.45 -25.14
CA ARG A 316 -28.72 3.50 -26.47
C ARG A 316 -27.34 2.85 -26.45
N ILE A 317 -26.79 2.52 -27.62
CA ILE A 317 -25.51 1.80 -27.75
C ILE A 317 -24.39 2.41 -26.89
N TYR A 318 -24.27 3.74 -26.86
CA TYR A 318 -23.23 4.41 -26.07
C TYR A 318 -23.44 4.34 -24.56
N GLU A 319 -24.69 4.19 -24.12
CA GLU A 319 -25.03 4.08 -22.70
C GLU A 319 -24.76 2.66 -22.22
N LEU A 320 -25.03 1.66 -23.06
CA LEU A 320 -24.58 0.28 -22.81
C LEU A 320 -23.05 0.18 -22.81
N ILE A 321 -22.35 0.81 -23.76
CA ILE A 321 -20.87 0.85 -23.75
C ILE A 321 -20.35 1.55 -22.48
N SER A 322 -21.01 2.62 -22.05
CA SER A 322 -20.68 3.33 -20.80
C SER A 322 -20.84 2.42 -19.57
N TYR A 323 -21.87 1.56 -19.57
CA TYR A 323 -22.02 0.50 -18.58
C TYR A 323 -20.88 -0.52 -18.67
N LEU A 324 -20.63 -1.09 -19.86
CA LEU A 324 -19.63 -2.14 -20.09
C LEU A 324 -18.21 -1.72 -19.70
N THR A 325 -17.91 -0.43 -19.86
CA THR A 325 -16.62 0.19 -19.52
C THR A 325 -16.66 0.93 -18.17
N GLY A 326 -17.77 0.81 -17.44
CA GLY A 326 -18.02 1.49 -16.19
C GLY A 326 -17.53 0.72 -14.96
N ASP A 327 -17.53 1.40 -13.82
CA ASP A 327 -17.17 0.86 -12.51
C ASP A 327 -18.11 -0.24 -12.01
N GLN A 328 -19.38 -0.24 -12.47
CA GLN A 328 -20.37 -1.27 -12.12
C GLN A 328 -20.23 -2.54 -12.96
N ASN A 329 -19.41 -2.52 -14.02
CA ASN A 329 -19.09 -3.67 -14.85
C ASN A 329 -17.59 -4.01 -14.77
N THR A 330 -17.03 -3.88 -13.57
CA THR A 330 -15.63 -4.22 -13.32
C THR A 330 -15.41 -5.74 -13.44
N LEU A 331 -14.25 -6.13 -13.98
CA LEU A 331 -13.82 -7.53 -13.99
C LEU A 331 -13.66 -8.11 -12.58
N PHE A 332 -13.40 -7.27 -11.58
CA PHE A 332 -13.14 -7.69 -10.22
C PHE A 332 -14.42 -7.73 -9.39
N ASP A 333 -14.68 -8.86 -8.73
CA ASP A 333 -15.78 -8.99 -7.77
C ASP A 333 -15.65 -7.93 -6.65
N PRO A 334 -16.55 -6.94 -6.55
CA PRO A 334 -16.47 -5.88 -5.54
C PRO A 334 -16.49 -6.43 -4.11
N ALA A 335 -17.14 -7.58 -3.87
CA ALA A 335 -17.15 -8.23 -2.56
C ALA A 335 -15.76 -8.73 -2.14
N ARG A 336 -14.88 -9.01 -3.11
CA ARG A 336 -13.50 -9.48 -2.90
C ARG A 336 -12.45 -8.38 -2.95
N MET A 337 -12.86 -7.13 -3.18
CA MET A 337 -11.96 -5.97 -3.18
C MET A 337 -11.60 -5.50 -1.76
N ASN A 338 -12.43 -5.83 -0.77
CA ASN A 338 -12.16 -5.64 0.65
C ASN A 338 -11.77 -6.97 1.30
N LEU A 339 -11.36 -6.95 2.58
CA LEU A 339 -11.08 -8.17 3.33
C LEU A 339 -12.35 -9.04 3.43
N TYR A 340 -12.36 -10.19 2.75
CA TYR A 340 -13.49 -11.13 2.70
C TYR A 340 -13.14 -12.52 3.23
N GLN A 341 -11.85 -12.82 3.37
CA GLN A 341 -11.39 -14.12 3.85
C GLN A 341 -11.61 -14.23 5.35
N ASP A 342 -11.96 -15.42 5.82
CA ASP A 342 -11.95 -15.74 7.25
C ASP A 342 -10.52 -15.63 7.75
N MET A 343 -10.25 -14.68 8.66
CA MET A 343 -8.92 -14.42 9.24
C MET A 343 -8.74 -15.03 10.63
N THR A 344 -9.63 -15.94 11.04
CA THR A 344 -9.64 -16.59 12.36
C THR A 344 -9.05 -18.00 12.35
N ARG A 345 -8.69 -18.52 11.18
CA ARG A 345 -8.01 -19.83 11.06
C ARG A 345 -6.54 -19.73 11.49
N PRO A 346 -5.89 -20.86 11.80
CA PRO A 346 -4.46 -20.88 12.13
C PRO A 346 -3.59 -20.27 11.03
N LEU A 347 -2.45 -19.66 11.39
CA LEU A 347 -1.51 -19.07 10.43
C LEU A 347 -1.15 -20.00 9.26
N TYR A 348 -1.15 -21.32 9.49
CA TYR A 348 -0.82 -22.30 8.47
C TYR A 348 -1.93 -22.56 7.42
N ASP A 349 -3.05 -21.87 7.50
CA ASP A 349 -4.12 -21.95 6.49
C ASP A 349 -3.99 -20.86 5.40
N TYR A 350 -3.02 -19.94 5.52
CA TYR A 350 -2.92 -18.76 4.65
C TYR A 350 -1.66 -18.74 3.79
N TYR A 351 -1.81 -18.27 2.55
CA TYR A 351 -0.66 -17.78 1.79
C TYR A 351 -0.20 -16.44 2.33
N ILE A 352 1.07 -16.35 2.71
CA ILE A 352 1.66 -15.16 3.33
C ILE A 352 2.58 -14.47 2.32
N ASN A 353 2.26 -13.23 1.97
CA ASN A 353 3.12 -12.40 1.12
C ASN A 353 4.48 -12.20 1.79
N SER A 354 5.56 -12.50 1.09
CA SER A 354 6.88 -12.75 1.68
C SER A 354 8.00 -12.19 0.82
N SER A 355 9.10 -11.81 1.45
CA SER A 355 10.30 -11.29 0.80
C SER A 355 11.53 -12.13 1.18
N HIS A 356 12.50 -12.17 0.28
CA HIS A 356 13.78 -12.87 0.44
C HIS A 356 14.91 -11.86 0.26
N ASN A 357 15.92 -11.94 1.12
CA ASN A 357 17.01 -10.95 1.21
C ASN A 357 16.49 -9.51 1.12
N THR A 358 15.48 -9.20 1.96
CA THR A 358 14.69 -7.96 1.90
C THR A 358 15.54 -6.70 1.95
N TYR A 359 16.74 -6.76 2.50
CA TYR A 359 17.64 -5.62 2.61
C TYR A 359 18.26 -5.19 1.27
N LEU A 360 18.30 -6.03 0.22
CA LEU A 360 19.01 -5.73 -1.04
C LEU A 360 18.17 -4.89 -2.02
N GLU A 361 18.75 -3.82 -2.55
CA GLU A 361 18.16 -2.99 -3.62
C GLU A 361 18.38 -3.58 -5.03
N GLY A 362 19.34 -4.49 -5.20
CA GLY A 362 19.82 -4.94 -6.50
C GLY A 362 20.30 -6.40 -6.53
N ASP A 363 21.45 -6.64 -7.17
CA ASP A 363 22.00 -7.98 -7.35
C ASP A 363 22.53 -8.59 -6.04
N GLN A 364 22.67 -9.92 -6.03
CA GLN A 364 23.05 -10.68 -4.83
C GLN A 364 24.55 -10.56 -4.48
N LEU A 365 25.40 -9.95 -5.31
CA LEU A 365 26.86 -9.95 -5.12
C LEU A 365 27.43 -8.58 -4.73
N LYS A 366 26.88 -7.49 -5.29
CA LYS A 366 27.36 -6.10 -5.14
C LYS A 366 26.24 -5.11 -4.82
N GLY A 367 25.00 -5.59 -4.67
CA GLY A 367 23.84 -4.77 -4.36
C GLY A 367 23.98 -3.97 -3.05
N ILE A 368 23.31 -2.82 -3.01
CA ILE A 368 23.24 -1.98 -1.81
C ILE A 368 22.23 -2.61 -0.83
N SER A 369 22.65 -2.83 0.41
CA SER A 369 21.77 -3.12 1.54
C SER A 369 21.18 -1.82 2.11
N SER A 370 19.87 -1.78 2.34
CA SER A 370 19.14 -0.56 2.65
C SER A 370 17.89 -0.82 3.47
N THR A 371 17.65 0.03 4.48
CA THR A 371 16.40 -0.01 5.27
C THR A 371 15.16 0.35 4.43
N LYS A 372 15.34 1.08 3.33
CA LYS A 372 14.25 1.48 2.42
C LYS A 372 13.53 0.28 1.80
N MET A 373 14.23 -0.82 1.60
CA MET A 373 13.64 -2.02 1.01
C MET A 373 12.64 -2.72 1.95
N TYR A 374 12.85 -2.63 3.27
CA TYR A 374 11.86 -3.05 4.25
C TYR A 374 10.60 -2.18 4.20
N ILE A 375 10.76 -0.85 4.09
CA ILE A 375 9.63 0.08 3.94
C ILE A 375 8.82 -0.28 2.69
N LYS A 376 9.52 -0.45 1.56
CA LYS A 376 8.89 -0.79 0.28
C LYS A 376 8.11 -2.11 0.36
N ALA A 377 8.74 -3.16 0.87
CA ALA A 377 8.09 -4.47 1.03
C ALA A 377 6.83 -4.38 1.89
N LEU A 378 6.89 -3.69 3.04
CA LEU A 378 5.76 -3.54 3.95
C LEU A 378 4.63 -2.70 3.32
N GLN A 379 4.95 -1.62 2.60
CA GLN A 379 3.98 -0.79 1.87
C GLN A 379 3.26 -1.57 0.76
N GLU A 380 3.91 -2.56 0.16
CA GLU A 380 3.31 -3.46 -0.83
C GLU A 380 2.57 -4.65 -0.19
N GLY A 381 2.40 -4.64 1.14
CA GLY A 381 1.63 -5.63 1.88
C GLY A 381 2.41 -6.91 2.22
N CYS A 382 3.74 -6.92 2.10
CA CYS A 382 4.57 -8.05 2.54
C CYS A 382 4.42 -8.26 4.06
N ARG A 383 4.24 -9.50 4.49
CA ARG A 383 4.03 -9.94 5.89
C ARG A 383 5.13 -10.87 6.41
N SER A 384 6.15 -11.17 5.62
CA SER A 384 7.35 -11.90 6.08
C SER A 384 8.61 -11.33 5.42
N VAL A 385 9.50 -10.75 6.21
CA VAL A 385 10.75 -10.13 5.74
C VAL A 385 11.97 -10.89 6.26
N GLU A 386 13.05 -10.91 5.47
CA GLU A 386 14.28 -11.61 5.81
C GLU A 386 15.37 -10.66 6.31
N ILE A 387 16.12 -11.09 7.32
CA ILE A 387 17.18 -10.31 7.96
C ILE A 387 18.40 -11.22 8.18
N ASP A 388 19.43 -11.05 7.36
CA ASP A 388 20.67 -11.82 7.45
C ASP A 388 21.62 -11.15 8.43
N CYS A 389 21.70 -11.71 9.63
CA CYS A 389 22.35 -11.06 10.77
C CYS A 389 23.80 -11.55 10.91
N TRP A 390 24.74 -10.62 10.99
CA TRP A 390 26.16 -10.88 11.15
C TRP A 390 26.78 -10.01 12.23
N ASP A 391 27.91 -10.47 12.77
CA ASP A 391 28.75 -9.67 13.67
C ASP A 391 29.25 -8.42 12.92
N GLY A 392 29.14 -7.27 13.58
CA GLY A 392 29.52 -5.98 13.03
C GLY A 392 30.52 -5.22 13.90
N PRO A 393 31.00 -4.06 13.43
CA PRO A 393 31.95 -3.25 14.17
C PRO A 393 31.31 -2.68 15.45
N ASN A 394 32.15 -2.32 16.42
CA ASN A 394 31.74 -1.66 17.68
C ASN A 394 30.73 -2.45 18.53
N GLY A 395 30.68 -3.79 18.38
CA GLY A 395 29.74 -4.64 19.13
C GLY A 395 28.29 -4.54 18.66
N GLU A 396 28.02 -3.94 17.50
CA GLU A 396 26.68 -3.82 16.92
C GLU A 396 26.46 -4.82 15.78
N PRO A 397 25.35 -5.60 15.79
CA PRO A 397 25.04 -6.51 14.69
C PRO A 397 24.71 -5.74 13.40
N VAL A 398 25.08 -6.31 12.26
CA VAL A 398 24.84 -5.75 10.92
C VAL A 398 24.03 -6.72 10.05
N VAL A 399 23.39 -6.17 9.03
CA VAL A 399 22.59 -6.91 8.06
C VAL A 399 23.19 -6.73 6.66
N TYR A 400 23.53 -7.85 6.02
CA TYR A 400 24.02 -7.92 4.64
C TYR A 400 24.12 -9.37 4.14
N HIS A 401 24.39 -9.54 2.85
CA HIS A 401 24.60 -10.86 2.27
C HIS A 401 26.05 -11.31 2.50
N GLY A 402 26.25 -12.29 3.37
CA GLY A 402 27.58 -12.75 3.79
C GLY A 402 28.49 -13.19 2.66
N PHE A 403 29.80 -12.99 2.82
CA PHE A 403 30.83 -13.36 1.85
C PHE A 403 30.63 -12.74 0.45
N THR A 404 29.93 -11.61 0.36
CA THR A 404 29.75 -10.83 -0.86
C THR A 404 30.25 -9.39 -0.68
N LEU A 405 30.18 -8.59 -1.74
CA LEU A 405 30.56 -7.17 -1.76
C LEU A 405 29.35 -6.23 -1.50
N THR A 406 28.25 -6.77 -0.99
CA THR A 406 27.07 -5.97 -0.65
C THR A 406 27.37 -5.01 0.50
N SER A 407 26.72 -3.84 0.51
CA SER A 407 26.87 -2.90 1.63
C SER A 407 26.20 -3.45 2.90
N LYS A 408 26.41 -2.79 4.04
CA LYS A 408 25.89 -3.22 5.35
C LYS A 408 24.97 -2.15 5.93
N VAL A 409 23.93 -2.58 6.63
CA VAL A 409 23.08 -1.71 7.46
C VAL A 409 23.07 -2.22 8.90
N LEU A 410 22.85 -1.33 9.87
CA LEU A 410 22.81 -1.73 11.28
C LEU A 410 21.51 -2.47 11.59
N PHE A 411 21.59 -3.56 12.36
CA PHE A 411 20.42 -4.36 12.72
C PHE A 411 19.35 -3.55 13.46
N HIS A 412 19.76 -2.68 14.39
CA HIS A 412 18.81 -1.85 15.15
C HIS A 412 18.06 -0.84 14.25
N GLU A 413 18.69 -0.33 13.19
CA GLU A 413 18.02 0.56 12.22
C GLU A 413 16.98 -0.19 11.39
N VAL A 414 17.27 -1.45 11.03
CA VAL A 414 16.31 -2.33 10.35
C VAL A 414 15.09 -2.58 11.25
N VAL A 415 15.31 -2.99 12.51
CA VAL A 415 14.21 -3.25 13.47
C VAL A 415 13.39 -1.98 13.71
N GLN A 416 14.04 -0.82 13.88
CA GLN A 416 13.36 0.47 14.06
C GLN A 416 12.53 0.87 12.83
N THR A 417 13.05 0.62 11.63
CA THR A 417 12.32 0.87 10.39
C THR A 417 11.09 0.00 10.29
N ILE A 418 11.21 -1.30 10.62
CA ILE A 418 10.07 -2.22 10.62
C ILE A 418 9.03 -1.80 11.65
N GLN A 419 9.44 -1.45 12.87
CA GLN A 419 8.52 -0.98 13.92
C GLN A 419 7.65 0.20 13.46
N GLN A 420 8.21 1.12 12.68
CA GLN A 420 7.50 2.30 12.18
C GLN A 420 6.53 2.01 11.04
N HIS A 421 6.76 0.96 10.26
CA HIS A 421 6.08 0.73 8.98
C HIS A 421 5.34 -0.61 8.87
N ALA A 422 5.50 -1.51 9.84
CA ALA A 422 4.98 -2.88 9.79
C ALA A 422 3.47 -2.92 9.48
N PHE A 423 2.70 -1.96 10.00
CA PHE A 423 1.24 -1.98 9.98
C PHE A 423 0.60 -0.81 9.20
N ASP A 424 1.37 -0.11 8.35
CA ASP A 424 0.88 1.04 7.57
C ASP A 424 -0.24 0.66 6.59
N THR A 425 -0.21 -0.56 6.05
CA THR A 425 -1.09 -1.02 4.95
C THR A 425 -1.90 -2.26 5.29
N SER A 426 -1.58 -2.95 6.39
CA SER A 426 -2.27 -4.15 6.85
C SER A 426 -2.10 -4.32 8.36
N PRO A 427 -3.17 -4.64 9.12
CA PRO A 427 -3.09 -4.86 10.56
C PRO A 427 -2.53 -6.24 10.93
N PHE A 428 -2.44 -7.17 9.97
CA PHE A 428 -2.06 -8.56 10.21
C PHE A 428 -0.56 -8.74 10.49
N PRO A 429 -0.17 -9.81 11.21
CA PRO A 429 1.16 -9.97 11.77
C PRO A 429 2.28 -9.93 10.72
N VAL A 430 3.46 -9.44 11.16
CA VAL A 430 4.68 -9.43 10.35
C VAL A 430 5.69 -10.42 10.93
N THR A 431 6.21 -11.33 10.11
CA THR A 431 7.26 -12.28 10.51
C THR A 431 8.64 -11.73 10.16
N LEU A 432 9.55 -11.73 11.14
CA LEU A 432 10.99 -11.48 10.94
C LEU A 432 11.71 -12.82 10.82
N SER A 433 12.10 -13.17 9.59
CA SER A 433 12.92 -14.36 9.32
C SER A 433 14.40 -14.03 9.52
N LEU A 434 14.93 -14.35 10.70
CA LEU A 434 16.34 -14.13 11.03
C LEU A 434 17.20 -15.26 10.46
N GLU A 435 18.07 -14.96 9.50
CA GLU A 435 19.21 -15.81 9.18
C GLU A 435 20.38 -15.41 10.09
N ASN A 436 20.44 -16.06 11.26
CA ASN A 436 21.38 -15.70 12.30
C ASN A 436 22.76 -16.34 12.07
N ARG A 437 23.78 -15.50 11.85
CA ARG A 437 25.20 -15.86 11.75
C ARG A 437 26.04 -15.17 12.84
N CYS A 438 25.39 -14.55 13.81
CA CYS A 438 26.04 -13.81 14.87
C CYS A 438 26.62 -14.73 15.96
N SER A 439 27.72 -14.29 16.58
CA SER A 439 28.22 -14.91 17.82
C SER A 439 27.31 -14.61 19.01
N LEU A 440 27.44 -15.37 20.11
CA LEU A 440 26.55 -15.24 21.28
C LEU A 440 26.44 -13.81 21.83
N PRO A 441 27.52 -13.01 21.99
CA PRO A 441 27.41 -11.63 22.45
C PRO A 441 26.55 -10.75 21.52
N PHE A 442 26.69 -10.91 20.20
CA PHE A 442 25.91 -10.18 19.22
C PHE A 442 24.45 -10.65 19.18
N GLN A 443 24.18 -11.93 19.42
CA GLN A 443 22.81 -12.44 19.57
C GLN A 443 22.10 -11.84 20.80
N ARG A 444 22.81 -11.68 21.93
CA ARG A 444 22.26 -10.94 23.08
C ARG A 444 21.96 -9.49 22.73
N ARG A 445 22.84 -8.86 21.95
CA ARG A 445 22.62 -7.49 21.46
C ARG A 445 21.42 -7.41 20.50
N MET A 446 21.23 -8.39 19.61
CA MET A 446 20.04 -8.50 18.77
C MET A 446 18.76 -8.63 19.61
N ALA A 447 18.76 -9.52 20.61
CA ALA A 447 17.62 -9.69 21.51
C ALA A 447 17.28 -8.40 22.27
N PHE A 448 18.30 -7.68 22.76
CA PHE A 448 18.14 -6.36 23.38
C PHE A 448 17.44 -5.37 22.44
N HIS A 449 17.89 -5.27 21.18
CA HIS A 449 17.27 -4.37 20.19
C HIS A 449 15.83 -4.78 19.86
N LEU A 450 15.58 -6.07 19.63
CA LEU A 450 14.23 -6.57 19.36
C LEU A 450 13.27 -6.23 20.50
N ARG A 451 13.67 -6.50 21.75
CA ARG A 451 12.84 -6.22 22.93
C ARG A 451 12.60 -4.72 23.13
N ASN A 452 13.63 -3.89 23.06
CA ASN A 452 13.49 -2.46 23.37
C ASN A 452 12.79 -1.67 22.26
N ILE A 453 12.99 -2.06 21.01
CA ILE A 453 12.40 -1.34 19.87
C ILE A 453 10.97 -1.80 19.62
N LEU A 454 10.72 -3.12 19.62
CA LEU A 454 9.39 -3.67 19.32
C LEU A 454 8.49 -3.69 20.56
N GLY A 455 9.05 -3.87 21.75
CA GLY A 455 8.34 -3.86 23.02
C GLY A 455 7.10 -4.77 22.98
N PRO A 456 5.89 -4.23 23.23
CA PRO A 456 4.66 -5.02 23.23
C PRO A 456 4.30 -5.56 21.83
N MET A 457 4.83 -5.02 20.74
CA MET A 457 4.54 -5.54 19.39
C MET A 457 5.09 -6.95 19.20
N LEU A 458 6.06 -7.40 20.02
CA LEU A 458 6.65 -8.73 19.91
C LEU A 458 5.65 -9.83 20.33
N ALA A 459 5.40 -10.79 19.43
CA ALA A 459 4.69 -12.02 19.77
C ALA A 459 5.67 -12.99 20.44
N LEU A 460 5.42 -13.31 21.70
CA LEU A 460 6.21 -14.28 22.46
C LEU A 460 5.62 -15.69 22.31
N PRO A 461 6.45 -16.74 22.27
CA PRO A 461 5.99 -18.12 22.15
C PRO A 461 5.11 -18.55 23.33
N GLN A 462 3.98 -19.18 23.04
CA GLN A 462 3.13 -19.86 24.03
C GLN A 462 3.20 -21.38 23.86
N ASP A 463 2.85 -22.15 24.89
CA ASP A 463 2.87 -23.61 24.77
C ASP A 463 1.76 -24.15 23.86
N GLU A 464 0.65 -23.41 23.73
CA GLU A 464 -0.43 -23.71 22.78
C GLU A 464 0.03 -23.67 21.31
N ASP A 465 1.02 -22.83 20.99
CA ASP A 465 1.60 -22.71 19.64
C ASP A 465 2.22 -24.03 19.14
N ARG A 466 2.54 -24.95 20.05
CA ARG A 466 3.05 -26.29 19.68
C ARG A 466 1.98 -27.17 19.09
N VAL A 467 0.72 -26.96 19.49
CA VAL A 467 -0.42 -27.75 19.03
C VAL A 467 -1.11 -27.05 17.87
N MET A 468 -1.27 -25.73 17.93
CA MET A 468 -1.95 -24.96 16.91
C MET A 468 -1.39 -23.54 16.87
N LEU A 469 -1.06 -23.06 15.67
CA LEU A 469 -0.66 -21.66 15.52
C LEU A 469 -1.86 -20.73 15.69
N PRO A 470 -1.68 -19.57 16.33
CA PRO A 470 -2.72 -18.56 16.46
C PRO A 470 -3.16 -18.04 15.09
N SER A 471 -4.32 -17.37 15.06
CA SER A 471 -4.86 -16.81 13.83
C SER A 471 -4.25 -15.44 13.49
N PRO A 472 -4.23 -15.04 12.21
CA PRO A 472 -3.86 -13.68 11.84
C PRO A 472 -4.64 -12.61 12.61
N SER A 473 -5.93 -12.83 12.88
CA SER A 473 -6.76 -11.90 13.65
C SER A 473 -6.30 -11.75 15.10
N SER A 474 -5.96 -12.85 15.77
CA SER A 474 -5.45 -12.81 17.16
C SER A 474 -4.08 -12.17 17.29
N LEU A 475 -3.30 -12.12 16.20
CA LEU A 475 -1.96 -11.55 16.13
C LEU A 475 -1.93 -10.18 15.42
N GLN A 476 -3.06 -9.48 15.32
CA GLN A 476 -3.05 -8.13 14.76
C GLN A 476 -2.08 -7.22 15.51
N TYR A 477 -1.32 -6.43 14.75
CA TYR A 477 -0.28 -5.53 15.24
C TYR A 477 0.88 -6.21 15.99
N ARG A 478 1.04 -7.54 15.81
CA ARG A 478 2.15 -8.31 16.38
C ARG A 478 3.24 -8.66 15.36
N ILE A 479 4.46 -8.77 15.86
CA ILE A 479 5.66 -9.13 15.12
C ILE A 479 6.16 -10.48 15.63
N ILE A 480 6.25 -11.44 14.72
CA ILE A 480 6.66 -12.82 15.00
C ILE A 480 8.15 -12.96 14.70
N ILE A 481 8.92 -13.54 15.62
CA ILE A 481 10.33 -13.90 15.34
C ILE A 481 10.40 -15.34 14.87
N LYS A 482 11.01 -15.51 13.69
CA LYS A 482 11.37 -16.80 13.13
C LYS A 482 12.89 -16.94 13.11
N ALA A 483 13.40 -17.96 13.80
CA ALA A 483 14.83 -18.25 13.85
C ALA A 483 15.07 -19.76 14.00
N LYS A 484 16.31 -20.18 13.76
CA LYS A 484 16.72 -21.57 13.95
C LYS A 484 16.93 -21.86 15.43
N LEU A 485 16.22 -22.84 15.98
CA LEU A 485 16.40 -23.35 17.34
C LEU A 485 16.55 -24.87 17.30
N PHE A 486 17.47 -25.41 18.11
CA PHE A 486 17.75 -26.84 18.22
C PHE A 486 17.37 -27.40 19.59
N LEU A 487 16.23 -26.95 20.11
CA LEU A 487 15.67 -27.44 21.37
C LEU A 487 14.91 -28.76 21.17
N ASN A 488 14.92 -29.62 22.18
CA ASN A 488 14.02 -30.76 22.26
C ASN A 488 12.56 -30.26 22.27
N ASP A 489 11.68 -30.98 21.57
CA ASP A 489 10.28 -30.58 21.32
C ASP A 489 9.45 -30.37 22.60
N MET A 490 9.96 -30.82 23.76
CA MET A 490 9.32 -30.78 25.07
C MET A 490 9.78 -29.63 26.00
N THR A 491 10.74 -28.77 25.63
CA THR A 491 11.17 -27.68 26.54
C THR A 491 10.05 -26.65 26.74
N PRO A 492 9.47 -26.43 27.94
CA PRO A 492 8.30 -25.56 28.13
C PRO A 492 8.57 -24.08 27.78
N SER A 493 7.55 -23.35 27.30
CA SER A 493 7.68 -21.92 26.98
C SER A 493 7.91 -21.06 28.23
N ALA A 494 7.43 -21.51 29.39
CA ALA A 494 7.73 -20.90 30.69
C ALA A 494 9.25 -20.94 31.00
N THR A 495 9.92 -22.06 30.68
CA THR A 495 11.36 -22.21 30.83
C THR A 495 12.12 -21.22 29.92
N LEU A 496 11.68 -21.06 28.67
CA LEU A 496 12.25 -20.06 27.74
C LEU A 496 12.02 -18.61 28.22
N SER A 497 10.84 -18.31 28.74
CA SER A 497 10.49 -16.99 29.28
C SER A 497 11.30 -16.64 30.52
N SER A 498 11.58 -17.65 31.36
CA SER A 498 12.40 -17.49 32.55
C SER A 498 13.83 -17.07 32.21
N PHE A 499 14.45 -17.65 31.16
CA PHE A 499 15.79 -17.27 30.69
C PHE A 499 15.91 -15.79 30.34
N SER A 500 14.83 -15.20 29.84
CA SER A 500 14.75 -13.79 29.48
C SER A 500 14.78 -12.86 30.71
N ALA A 501 14.18 -13.27 31.83
CA ALA A 501 14.11 -12.51 33.07
C ALA A 501 15.42 -12.60 33.87
N TYR A 502 16.13 -13.73 33.78
CA TYR A 502 17.36 -13.97 34.55
C TYR A 502 18.57 -13.17 34.06
N SER A 503 18.69 -12.85 32.77
CA SER A 503 19.81 -12.05 32.24
C SER A 503 19.87 -10.60 32.76
N PHE A 504 18.93 -10.18 33.63
CA PHE A 504 18.88 -8.85 34.26
C PHE A 504 18.95 -8.87 35.80
N SER A 505 18.96 -10.04 36.46
CA SER A 505 19.03 -10.13 37.93
C SER A 505 19.90 -11.31 38.40
N GLU A 506 20.91 -11.02 39.23
CA GLU A 506 21.84 -12.00 39.85
C GLU A 506 21.18 -12.78 41.01
N SER A 507 20.07 -13.48 40.78
CA SER A 507 19.47 -14.37 41.80
C SER A 507 19.68 -15.85 41.47
N SER A 508 19.75 -16.67 42.53
CA SER A 508 20.10 -18.09 42.55
C SER A 508 19.42 -18.94 41.46
N ILE A 509 20.25 -19.63 40.68
CA ILE A 509 19.88 -20.43 39.51
C ILE A 509 19.24 -21.76 39.93
N ASP A 510 18.07 -22.09 39.38
CA ASP A 510 17.52 -23.46 39.41
C ASP A 510 18.37 -24.38 38.51
N GLN A 511 18.79 -25.55 39.00
CA GLN A 511 19.72 -26.46 38.32
C GLN A 511 19.22 -26.86 36.92
N ASN A 512 17.92 -27.08 36.76
CA ASN A 512 17.30 -27.43 35.47
C ASN A 512 17.34 -26.29 34.44
N ALA A 513 17.24 -25.03 34.91
CA ALA A 513 17.35 -23.86 34.05
C ALA A 513 18.80 -23.62 33.61
N SER A 514 19.77 -23.87 34.50
CA SER A 514 21.20 -23.80 34.19
C SER A 514 21.61 -24.74 33.08
N GLU A 515 21.18 -26.00 33.15
CA GLU A 515 21.50 -27.03 32.14
C GLU A 515 20.92 -26.67 30.76
N SER A 516 19.68 -26.19 30.73
CA SER A 516 19.01 -25.79 29.48
C SER A 516 19.64 -24.55 28.84
N ILE A 517 20.09 -23.58 29.66
CA ILE A 517 20.85 -22.41 29.19
C ILE A 517 22.21 -22.85 28.62
N SER A 518 22.91 -23.75 29.30
CA SER A 518 24.19 -24.29 28.84
C SER A 518 24.04 -25.02 27.51
N ALA A 519 23.02 -25.86 27.37
CA ALA A 519 22.73 -26.59 26.14
C ALA A 519 22.43 -25.65 24.95
N LEU A 520 21.72 -24.55 25.17
CA LEU A 520 21.47 -23.54 24.13
C LEU A 520 22.77 -22.83 23.70
N ALA A 521 23.61 -22.47 24.67
CA ALA A 521 24.89 -21.83 24.40
C ALA A 521 25.85 -22.76 23.65
N GLU A 522 25.90 -24.04 24.00
CA GLU A 522 26.66 -25.08 23.28
C GLU A 522 26.18 -25.25 21.82
N GLN A 523 24.89 -25.02 21.57
CA GLN A 523 24.31 -25.01 20.23
C GLN A 523 24.48 -23.67 19.49
N GLY A 524 25.18 -22.70 20.09
CA GLY A 524 25.44 -21.40 19.51
C GLY A 524 24.23 -20.47 19.46
N VAL A 525 23.25 -20.63 20.35
CA VAL A 525 22.07 -19.76 20.44
C VAL A 525 22.01 -19.07 21.80
N ALA A 526 21.87 -17.74 21.80
CA ALA A 526 21.67 -16.98 23.02
C ALA A 526 20.26 -17.22 23.62
N PRO A 527 20.13 -17.55 24.92
CA PRO A 527 18.83 -17.78 25.56
C PRO A 527 17.86 -16.60 25.42
N GLU A 528 18.38 -15.36 25.47
CA GLU A 528 17.61 -14.13 25.32
C GLU A 528 16.92 -14.07 23.96
N LEU A 529 17.64 -14.45 22.89
CA LEU A 529 17.08 -14.53 21.55
C LEU A 529 16.09 -15.70 21.45
N ALA A 530 16.46 -16.88 21.98
CA ALA A 530 15.62 -18.08 21.94
C ALA A 530 14.25 -17.86 22.60
N SER A 531 14.19 -17.09 23.69
CA SER A 531 12.95 -16.76 24.40
C SER A 531 11.91 -16.01 23.56
N MET A 532 12.34 -15.36 22.47
CA MET A 532 11.47 -14.56 21.59
C MET A 532 11.03 -15.33 20.34
N VAL A 533 11.58 -16.52 20.08
CA VAL A 533 11.34 -17.25 18.83
C VAL A 533 10.05 -18.07 18.92
N MET A 534 9.01 -17.52 18.31
CA MET A 534 7.74 -18.20 18.14
C MET A 534 7.81 -19.26 17.02
N LEU A 535 8.38 -18.92 15.86
CA LEU A 535 8.49 -19.86 14.72
C LEU A 535 9.89 -20.47 14.64
N ARG A 536 9.98 -21.78 14.86
CA ARG A 536 11.24 -22.52 15.01
C ARG A 536 11.63 -23.18 13.69
N ALA A 537 12.68 -22.67 13.06
CA ALA A 537 13.18 -23.22 11.81
C ALA A 537 13.98 -24.51 12.05
N ARG A 538 13.59 -25.62 11.38
CA ARG A 538 14.32 -26.89 11.40
C ARG A 538 14.79 -27.30 10.01
N LYS A 539 15.82 -28.15 9.98
CA LYS A 539 16.32 -28.76 8.75
C LYS A 539 15.37 -29.89 8.33
N PHE A 540 14.94 -29.87 7.08
CA PHE A 540 14.13 -30.95 6.51
C PHE A 540 14.89 -32.30 6.51
N SER A 541 14.27 -33.34 7.06
CA SER A 541 14.74 -34.74 6.94
C SER A 541 13.86 -35.53 5.96
N SER A 542 12.64 -35.91 6.35
CA SER A 542 11.69 -36.70 5.57
C SER A 542 10.25 -36.33 5.91
N PHE A 543 9.30 -36.70 5.04
CA PHE A 543 7.87 -36.51 5.33
C PHE A 543 7.30 -37.50 6.36
N ASP A 544 7.99 -38.62 6.59
CA ASP A 544 7.59 -39.64 7.56
C ASP A 544 7.69 -39.16 9.01
N MET A 545 8.57 -38.20 9.28
CA MET A 545 8.82 -37.66 10.61
C MET A 545 7.86 -36.55 11.04
N PHE A 546 6.91 -36.09 10.19
CA PHE A 546 6.06 -34.94 10.57
C PHE A 546 4.86 -35.27 11.44
N ARG A 547 4.48 -36.55 11.59
CA ARG A 547 3.46 -36.94 12.57
C ARG A 547 4.03 -36.72 13.98
N GLY A 548 3.53 -35.70 14.69
CA GLY A 548 4.00 -35.32 16.03
C GLY A 548 4.97 -34.13 16.04
N VAL A 549 5.21 -33.47 14.91
CA VAL A 549 5.98 -32.22 14.86
C VAL A 549 5.09 -31.06 15.32
N ALA A 550 5.57 -30.31 16.31
CA ALA A 550 4.85 -29.16 16.85
C ALA A 550 4.55 -28.11 15.75
N ALA A 551 3.36 -27.51 15.76
CA ALA A 551 2.89 -26.57 14.74
C ALA A 551 3.79 -25.32 14.60
N CYS A 552 4.40 -24.87 15.70
CA CYS A 552 5.40 -23.80 15.73
C CYS A 552 6.71 -24.11 14.98
N GLN A 553 6.92 -25.36 14.55
CA GLN A 553 8.07 -25.76 13.77
C GLN A 553 7.81 -25.58 12.28
N MET A 554 8.81 -25.09 11.57
CA MET A 554 8.70 -24.83 10.15
C MET A 554 10.00 -25.14 9.39
N THR A 555 9.87 -25.35 8.10
CA THR A 555 10.98 -25.75 7.24
C THR A 555 11.15 -24.81 6.05
N SER A 556 12.37 -24.32 5.86
CA SER A 556 12.75 -23.60 4.64
C SER A 556 13.26 -24.58 3.55
N PHE A 557 12.73 -24.47 2.34
CA PHE A 557 13.07 -25.27 1.16
C PHE A 557 13.64 -24.39 0.05
N SER A 558 14.76 -24.78 -0.56
CA SER A 558 15.20 -24.14 -1.80
C SER A 558 14.28 -24.55 -2.97
N GLU A 559 14.16 -23.69 -3.99
CA GLU A 559 13.39 -23.98 -5.20
C GLU A 559 13.76 -25.33 -5.85
N LYS A 560 15.05 -25.71 -5.79
CA LYS A 560 15.58 -26.97 -6.33
C LYS A 560 15.07 -28.16 -5.52
N LYS A 561 14.98 -28.00 -4.19
CA LYS A 561 14.45 -29.04 -3.30
C LYS A 561 12.96 -29.25 -3.57
N VAL A 562 12.18 -28.19 -3.69
CA VAL A 562 10.74 -28.28 -4.03
C VAL A 562 10.55 -28.98 -5.37
N THR A 563 11.24 -28.54 -6.41
CA THR A 563 11.20 -29.19 -7.73
C THR A 563 11.55 -30.68 -7.66
N LYS A 564 12.53 -31.06 -6.83
CA LYS A 564 12.89 -32.48 -6.62
C LYS A 564 11.79 -33.26 -5.91
N LEU A 565 11.07 -32.65 -4.97
CA LEU A 565 9.94 -33.27 -4.27
C LEU A 565 8.75 -33.48 -5.21
N VAL A 566 8.42 -32.49 -6.06
CA VAL A 566 7.41 -32.62 -7.13
C VAL A 566 7.75 -33.81 -8.03
N LYS A 567 8.97 -33.83 -8.56
CA LYS A 567 9.42 -34.89 -9.49
C LYS A 567 9.41 -36.29 -8.88
N LYS A 568 9.49 -36.39 -7.55
CA LYS A 568 9.40 -37.65 -6.81
C LYS A 568 7.98 -38.08 -6.47
N GLY A 569 6.95 -37.34 -6.91
CA GLY A 569 5.56 -37.64 -6.58
C GLY A 569 5.20 -37.39 -5.11
N LEU A 570 6.01 -36.61 -4.38
CA LEU A 570 5.80 -36.37 -2.94
C LEU A 570 4.86 -35.18 -2.68
N SER A 571 4.10 -34.74 -3.68
CA SER A 571 3.27 -33.54 -3.57
C SER A 571 2.22 -33.63 -2.49
N GLY A 572 1.47 -34.74 -2.44
CA GLY A 572 0.45 -34.96 -1.40
C GLY A 572 1.01 -34.93 0.03
N ARG A 573 2.22 -35.45 0.27
CA ARG A 573 2.82 -35.44 1.62
C ARG A 573 3.22 -34.04 2.07
N PHE A 574 3.64 -33.20 1.13
CA PHE A 574 3.95 -31.80 1.39
C PHE A 574 2.66 -31.00 1.66
N VAL A 575 1.55 -31.32 0.99
CA VAL A 575 0.22 -30.75 1.35
C VAL A 575 -0.13 -31.11 2.79
N CYS A 576 -0.07 -32.40 3.15
CA CYS A 576 -0.36 -32.84 4.51
C CYS A 576 0.58 -32.25 5.57
N TYR A 577 1.80 -31.89 5.20
CA TYR A 577 2.70 -31.15 6.10
C TYR A 577 2.18 -29.73 6.33
N ASN A 578 1.78 -29.05 5.26
CA ASN A 578 1.35 -27.66 5.33
C ASN A 578 -0.03 -27.45 5.97
N THR A 579 -0.84 -28.51 6.14
CA THR A 579 -2.09 -28.43 6.90
C THR A 579 -1.87 -28.24 8.41
N HIS A 580 -0.62 -28.29 8.89
CA HIS A 580 -0.31 -28.17 10.31
C HIS A 580 0.99 -27.41 10.60
N ASN A 581 1.88 -27.26 9.63
CA ASN A 581 3.15 -26.56 9.76
C ASN A 581 3.34 -25.55 8.64
N LEU A 582 4.12 -24.51 8.91
CA LEU A 582 4.51 -23.56 7.87
C LEU A 582 5.67 -24.14 7.05
N SER A 583 5.65 -23.90 5.74
CA SER A 583 6.84 -24.08 4.89
C SER A 583 7.46 -22.71 4.58
N ARG A 584 8.64 -22.64 3.96
CA ARG A 584 9.13 -21.41 3.33
C ARG A 584 9.95 -21.79 2.11
N VAL A 585 9.51 -21.47 0.90
CA VAL A 585 10.35 -21.68 -0.29
C VAL A 585 11.27 -20.48 -0.49
N TYR A 586 12.45 -20.63 -1.10
CA TYR A 586 13.30 -19.49 -1.44
C TYR A 586 14.11 -19.77 -2.72
N PRO A 587 14.57 -18.72 -3.44
CA PRO A 587 15.31 -18.87 -4.68
C PRO A 587 16.60 -19.64 -4.50
N SER A 588 17.08 -20.21 -5.61
CA SER A 588 18.42 -20.74 -5.67
C SER A 588 19.46 -19.62 -5.60
N ARG A 589 20.54 -19.83 -4.85
CA ARG A 589 21.73 -18.96 -4.84
C ARG A 589 22.36 -18.70 -6.22
N PHE A 590 22.03 -19.53 -7.22
CA PHE A 590 22.49 -19.35 -8.60
C PHE A 590 21.77 -18.21 -9.35
N ARG A 591 20.70 -17.65 -8.77
CA ARG A 591 19.97 -16.47 -9.29
C ARG A 591 20.64 -15.18 -8.80
N VAL A 592 21.86 -14.96 -9.24
CA VAL A 592 22.70 -13.83 -8.82
C VAL A 592 22.14 -12.47 -9.23
N ASP A 593 21.32 -12.45 -10.27
CA ASP A 593 20.58 -11.31 -10.82
C ASP A 593 19.29 -10.98 -10.04
N SER A 594 19.03 -11.68 -8.94
CA SER A 594 17.80 -11.54 -8.16
C SER A 594 16.53 -11.91 -8.94
N SER A 595 16.63 -12.77 -9.98
CA SER A 595 15.47 -13.32 -10.68
C SER A 595 14.57 -14.15 -9.76
N ASN A 596 13.27 -14.17 -10.04
CA ASN A 596 12.27 -14.90 -9.25
C ASN A 596 11.89 -16.24 -9.89
N LEU A 597 11.46 -17.19 -9.06
CA LEU A 597 10.73 -18.37 -9.50
C LEU A 597 9.24 -18.06 -9.62
N SER A 598 8.51 -18.84 -10.43
CA SER A 598 7.06 -18.77 -10.43
C SER A 598 6.52 -19.22 -9.06
N PRO A 599 5.74 -18.38 -8.37
CA PRO A 599 5.16 -18.74 -7.08
C PRO A 599 4.12 -19.86 -7.23
N PHE A 600 3.47 -19.94 -8.39
CA PHE A 600 2.38 -20.86 -8.69
C PHE A 600 2.79 -22.33 -8.59
N GLN A 601 4.02 -22.68 -8.98
CA GLN A 601 4.50 -24.06 -8.86
C GLN A 601 4.51 -24.54 -7.40
N SER A 602 4.78 -23.61 -6.48
CA SER A 602 4.77 -23.88 -5.05
C SER A 602 3.35 -23.74 -4.46
N TRP A 603 2.51 -22.83 -4.96
CA TRP A 603 1.12 -22.69 -4.45
C TRP A 603 0.18 -23.82 -4.91
N VAL A 604 0.20 -24.18 -6.20
CA VAL A 604 -0.79 -25.09 -6.79
C VAL A 604 -0.41 -26.56 -6.66
N SER A 605 0.88 -26.86 -6.62
CA SER A 605 1.31 -28.22 -6.26
C SER A 605 1.12 -28.50 -4.76
N TYR A 606 0.88 -27.46 -3.93
CA TYR A 606 0.94 -27.53 -2.47
C TYR A 606 0.00 -26.54 -1.75
N PRO A 607 -1.31 -26.80 -1.70
CA PRO A 607 -2.27 -25.93 -1.03
C PRO A 607 -2.13 -25.98 0.50
N SER A 608 -1.17 -25.25 1.07
CA SER A 608 -1.23 -24.59 2.38
C SER A 608 0.10 -23.88 2.71
N SER A 609 -0.02 -22.97 3.66
CA SER A 609 0.79 -21.84 4.09
C SER A 609 2.32 -21.74 4.03
N VAL A 610 2.67 -20.45 3.96
CA VAL A 610 3.97 -19.81 3.86
C VAL A 610 4.79 -20.37 2.72
N ILE A 611 4.74 -19.62 1.64
CA ILE A 611 5.76 -19.71 0.63
C ILE A 611 6.41 -18.34 0.68
N ALA A 612 7.71 -18.28 1.01
CA ALA A 612 8.48 -17.16 0.51
C ALA A 612 8.63 -17.32 -1.01
N CYS A 613 7.53 -17.03 -1.69
CA CYS A 613 7.64 -16.50 -3.01
C CYS A 613 8.34 -15.18 -2.81
N THR A 614 9.61 -15.19 -3.11
CA THR A 614 10.37 -14.07 -3.63
C THR A 614 9.43 -13.20 -4.49
N ALA A 615 8.82 -12.20 -3.88
CA ALA A 615 8.96 -10.89 -4.45
C ALA A 615 10.35 -10.43 -4.01
N VAL A 616 11.38 -10.74 -4.81
CA VAL A 616 12.29 -9.64 -5.10
C VAL A 616 11.35 -8.65 -5.75
N ILE A 617 10.95 -7.62 -5.01
CA ILE A 617 10.58 -6.37 -5.64
C ILE A 617 11.90 -5.82 -6.17
N SER A 618 12.42 -6.48 -7.21
CA SER A 618 13.41 -5.89 -8.08
C SER A 618 12.64 -4.73 -8.64
N VAL A 619 13.14 -3.52 -8.40
CA VAL A 619 12.58 -2.29 -8.95
C VAL A 619 12.79 -2.24 -10.48
N SER A 620 13.09 -3.36 -11.12
CA SER A 620 13.48 -3.43 -12.51
C SER A 620 12.82 -4.64 -13.18
N SER A 621 11.50 -4.60 -13.40
CA SER A 621 10.82 -5.05 -14.63
C SER A 621 9.30 -5.18 -14.44
N VAL A 622 8.58 -4.20 -15.00
CA VAL A 622 7.36 -4.33 -15.81
C VAL A 622 6.60 -5.66 -15.64
N LEU A 623 5.47 -5.60 -14.93
CA LEU A 623 4.31 -6.44 -15.25
C LEU A 623 3.85 -6.05 -16.65
N VAL A 624 3.88 -7.00 -17.59
CA VAL A 624 3.08 -6.96 -18.82
C VAL A 624 1.66 -7.34 -18.48
#